data_AF-A0A5B7V728-F1
#
_entry.id   AF-A0A5B7V728-F1
#
_cell.length_a   1.000
_cell.length_b   1.000
_cell.length_c   1.000
_cell.angle_alpha   90.00
_cell.angle_beta   90.00
_cell.angle_gamma   90.00
#
_symmetry.space_group_name_H-M   'P 1'
#
loop_
_entity.id
_entity.type
_entity.pdbx_description
1 polymer ?
#
loop_
_entity_poly.entity_id
_entity_poly.type
_entity_poly.pdbx_seq_one_letter_code
_entity_poly.pdbx_strand_id
1 'polypeptide(L)'
;MPEETEQQEQQQDTAAEAPVEETATEENGTAEQQDDAPEADSDSEEEPFDRRKFEAALRKKNSEAENLRRRLKEQEPLLAELQQRKDAEKSVTDRLNDQLARANEQITTTRQRLVRTQVQALAMTGFADPEDAVGALDLGSYIGSDGDIDEAAIKADLDALLERKPHWAKSQPLEGPRRPAPDRTQASGANKQRTLNPADEFAGFIQARLK
;
A
#
# COMPACT_ATOMS: atom_id res chain seq x y z
N MET A 1 37.87 24.13 -5.06
CA MET A 1 39.20 24.10 -5.70
C MET A 1 40.06 23.10 -4.95
N PRO A 2 40.37 21.90 -5.47
CA PRO A 2 39.99 21.22 -6.72
C PRO A 2 38.93 20.12 -6.45
N GLU A 3 37.99 19.68 -7.31
CA GLU A 3 37.94 19.37 -8.76
C GLU A 3 38.76 18.15 -9.20
N GLU A 4 38.11 17.32 -10.03
CA GLU A 4 38.61 16.19 -10.85
C GLU A 4 38.80 14.85 -10.08
N THR A 5 38.24 13.70 -10.48
CA THR A 5 38.06 13.19 -11.86
C THR A 5 36.90 12.18 -11.95
N GLU A 6 36.05 12.36 -12.95
CA GLU A 6 35.21 11.35 -13.62
C GLU A 6 36.05 10.44 -14.53
N GLN A 7 35.40 9.43 -15.14
CA GLN A 7 35.81 8.48 -16.21
C GLN A 7 36.08 7.07 -15.67
N GLN A 8 35.52 5.97 -16.19
CA GLN A 8 34.78 5.64 -17.43
C GLN A 8 34.06 4.28 -17.18
N GLU A 9 32.81 4.06 -17.63
CA GLU A 9 32.43 3.28 -18.84
C GLU A 9 33.18 1.94 -19.01
N GLN A 10 32.61 0.80 -19.42
CA GLN A 10 31.32 0.32 -19.91
C GLN A 10 31.52 -1.22 -20.10
N GLN A 11 30.47 -1.93 -20.55
CA GLN A 11 30.42 -3.28 -21.14
C GLN A 11 30.16 -4.42 -20.15
N GLN A 12 28.99 -5.07 -20.11
CA GLN A 12 28.10 -5.74 -21.08
C GLN A 12 28.14 -7.26 -20.88
N ASP A 13 26.96 -7.81 -20.58
CA ASP A 13 26.39 -9.10 -21.00
C ASP A 13 27.31 -10.31 -21.22
N THR A 14 27.05 -11.40 -20.51
CA THR A 14 26.70 -12.69 -21.14
C THR A 14 26.17 -13.68 -20.11
N ALA A 15 25.17 -14.43 -20.54
CA ALA A 15 24.50 -15.48 -19.80
C ALA A 15 25.26 -16.81 -19.85
N ALA A 16 25.01 -17.62 -18.82
CA ALA A 16 24.89 -19.08 -18.83
C ALA A 16 26.15 -19.97 -18.89
N GLU A 17 26.01 -21.07 -18.14
CA GLU A 17 26.68 -22.36 -18.20
C GLU A 17 28.02 -22.55 -17.48
N ALA A 18 27.93 -23.34 -16.41
CA ALA A 18 29.02 -24.08 -15.81
C ALA A 18 29.59 -25.12 -16.78
N PRO A 19 30.88 -25.43 -16.64
CA PRO A 19 31.31 -26.81 -16.79
C PRO A 19 32.08 -27.30 -15.55
N VAL A 20 31.83 -28.58 -15.30
CA VAL A 20 32.49 -29.49 -14.37
C VAL A 20 33.66 -30.11 -15.12
N GLU A 21 34.86 -30.17 -14.52
CA GLU A 21 35.92 -31.18 -14.75
C GLU A 21 37.08 -30.81 -13.80
N GLU A 22 37.35 -31.58 -12.73
CA GLU A 22 38.03 -32.88 -12.74
C GLU A 22 39.51 -32.76 -13.12
N THR A 23 40.37 -32.73 -12.09
CA THR A 23 41.77 -33.14 -12.21
C THR A 23 42.09 -34.14 -11.10
N ALA A 24 42.31 -35.38 -11.55
CA ALA A 24 42.88 -36.53 -10.84
C ALA A 24 44.22 -36.16 -10.18
N THR A 25 44.49 -36.51 -8.92
CA THR A 25 44.87 -37.84 -8.38
C THR A 25 46.24 -38.35 -8.87
N GLU A 26 47.25 -38.22 -8.00
CA GLU A 26 48.35 -39.17 -7.79
C GLU A 26 48.32 -39.50 -6.29
N GLU A 27 47.56 -40.51 -5.87
CA GLU A 27 48.06 -41.85 -5.50
C GLU A 27 49.48 -41.91 -4.91
N ASN A 28 49.56 -42.12 -3.60
CA ASN A 28 50.53 -43.07 -3.08
C ASN A 28 50.02 -43.75 -1.79
N GLY A 29 49.77 -45.06 -1.90
CA GLY A 29 50.11 -46.02 -0.86
C GLY A 29 49.17 -46.16 0.33
N THR A 30 47.97 -46.69 0.10
CA THR A 30 47.20 -47.42 1.13
C THR A 30 47.99 -48.68 1.52
N ALA A 31 48.71 -48.61 2.64
CA ALA A 31 49.07 -49.78 3.41
C ALA A 31 47.98 -50.00 4.47
N GLU A 32 47.44 -51.21 4.49
CA GLU A 32 46.46 -51.68 5.47
C GLU A 32 46.94 -51.40 6.90
N GLN A 33 46.09 -50.74 7.68
CA GLN A 33 46.15 -50.87 9.13
C GLN A 33 44.72 -50.93 9.65
N GLN A 34 44.35 -52.15 10.07
CA GLN A 34 43.18 -52.44 10.86
C GLN A 34 43.17 -51.46 12.04
N ASP A 35 42.15 -50.60 12.10
CA ASP A 35 41.88 -49.78 13.28
C ASP A 35 41.27 -50.75 14.31
N ASP A 36 42.18 -51.41 15.03
CA ASP A 36 41.86 -52.17 16.22
C ASP A 36 41.02 -51.28 17.14
N ALA A 37 39.90 -51.82 17.62
CA ALA A 37 39.27 -51.29 18.81
C ALA A 37 40.38 -51.08 19.85
N PRO A 38 40.47 -49.93 20.55
CA PRO A 38 41.54 -49.73 21.50
C PRO A 38 41.44 -50.83 22.55
N GLU A 39 42.28 -51.86 22.40
CA GLU A 39 42.61 -52.78 23.46
C GLU A 39 43.05 -51.89 24.61
N ALA A 40 42.47 -52.15 25.77
CA ALA A 40 42.90 -51.51 27.00
C ALA A 40 44.36 -51.90 27.21
N ASP A 41 45.27 -51.04 26.75
CA ASP A 41 46.69 -51.06 27.08
C ASP A 41 46.78 -50.99 28.60
N SER A 42 46.90 -52.17 29.20
CA SER A 42 47.15 -52.39 30.62
C SER A 42 48.63 -52.18 30.92
N ASP A 43 49.20 -51.07 30.42
CA ASP A 43 50.57 -50.64 30.68
C ASP A 43 50.60 -49.16 31.11
N SER A 44 49.63 -48.82 31.98
CA SER A 44 49.83 -47.72 32.91
C SER A 44 50.67 -48.29 34.05
N GLU A 45 51.92 -47.87 34.15
CA GLU A 45 52.72 -47.98 35.37
C GLU A 45 51.78 -47.78 36.57
N GLU A 46 51.58 -48.83 37.37
CA GLU A 46 50.71 -48.82 38.54
C GLU A 46 51.33 -47.89 39.60
N GLU A 47 51.20 -46.57 39.40
CA GLU A 47 51.22 -45.64 40.51
C GLU A 47 50.16 -46.15 41.50
N PRO A 48 50.52 -46.45 42.76
CA PRO A 48 49.56 -46.99 43.71
C PRO A 48 48.41 -46.00 43.79
N PHE A 49 47.19 -46.44 43.47
CA PHE A 49 45.98 -45.61 43.52
C PHE A 49 45.95 -44.86 44.85
N ASP A 50 46.33 -43.58 44.79
CA ASP A 50 46.50 -42.78 45.98
C ASP A 50 45.13 -42.25 46.35
N ARG A 51 44.39 -43.13 47.03
CA ARG A 51 42.98 -42.97 47.38
C ARG A 51 42.67 -41.60 47.95
N ARG A 52 43.62 -41.00 48.68
CA ARG A 52 43.50 -39.64 49.26
C ARG A 52 43.51 -38.53 48.21
N LYS A 53 44.37 -38.61 47.19
CA LYS A 53 44.42 -37.63 46.10
C LYS A 53 43.17 -37.71 45.22
N PHE A 54 42.71 -38.93 44.95
CA PHE A 54 41.49 -39.16 44.19
C PHE A 54 40.23 -38.67 44.94
N GLU A 55 40.11 -38.96 46.24
CA GLU A 55 39.03 -38.46 47.09
C GLU A 55 39.04 -36.91 47.17
N ALA A 56 40.21 -36.28 47.23
CA ALA A 56 40.34 -34.82 47.20
C ALA A 56 39.92 -34.22 45.85
N ALA A 57 40.31 -34.84 44.74
CA ALA A 57 39.90 -34.43 43.39
C ALA A 57 38.39 -34.58 43.19
N LEU A 58 37.80 -35.70 43.62
CA LEU A 58 36.35 -35.93 43.64
C LEU A 58 35.62 -34.88 44.46
N ARG A 59 36.11 -34.58 45.67
CA ARG A 59 35.51 -33.56 46.52
C ARG A 59 35.54 -32.17 45.86
N LYS A 60 36.66 -31.82 45.22
CA LYS A 60 36.78 -30.56 44.47
C LYS A 60 35.78 -30.51 43.31
N LYS A 61 35.73 -31.54 42.48
CA LYS A 61 34.78 -31.64 41.35
C LYS A 61 33.32 -31.60 41.81
N ASN A 62 32.99 -32.28 42.91
CA ASN A 62 31.65 -32.23 43.48
C ASN A 62 31.30 -30.82 43.97
N SER A 63 32.22 -30.12 44.63
CA SER A 63 31.99 -28.74 45.07
C SER A 63 31.85 -27.76 43.89
N GLU A 64 32.63 -27.95 42.82
CA GLU A 64 32.50 -27.16 41.59
C GLU A 64 31.14 -27.42 40.92
N ALA A 65 30.71 -28.68 40.82
CA ALA A 65 29.41 -29.05 40.28
C ALA A 65 28.25 -28.49 41.11
N GLU A 66 28.35 -28.53 42.44
CA GLU A 66 27.36 -27.92 43.33
C GLU A 66 27.28 -26.40 43.16
N ASN A 67 28.42 -25.72 43.05
CA ASN A 67 28.46 -24.27 42.84
C ASN A 67 27.89 -23.87 41.48
N LEU A 68 28.17 -24.65 40.42
CA LEU A 68 27.57 -24.43 39.10
C LEU A 68 26.05 -24.66 39.14
N ARG A 69 25.58 -25.72 39.79
CA ARG A 69 24.14 -25.96 39.98
C ARG A 69 23.45 -24.84 40.74
N ARG A 70 24.10 -24.29 41.78
CA ARG A 70 23.57 -23.13 42.53
C ARG A 70 23.46 -21.89 41.63
N ARG A 71 24.50 -21.59 40.86
CA ARG A 71 24.50 -20.45 39.92
C ARG A 71 23.46 -20.60 38.82
N LEU A 72 23.29 -21.80 38.26
CA LEU A 72 22.25 -22.08 37.28
C LEU A 72 20.85 -21.85 37.87
N LYS A 73 20.61 -22.36 39.08
CA LYS A 73 19.34 -22.16 39.79
C LYS A 73 19.05 -20.69 40.12
N GLU A 74 20.08 -19.88 40.35
CA GLU A 74 19.96 -18.42 40.53
C GLU A 74 19.70 -17.68 39.21
N GLN A 75 20.21 -18.18 38.08
CA GLN A 75 20.04 -17.56 36.76
C GLN A 75 18.74 -17.96 36.05
N GLU A 76 18.21 -19.15 36.31
CA GLU A 76 16.94 -19.65 35.77
C GLU A 76 15.76 -18.67 35.92
N PRO A 77 15.47 -18.08 37.09
CA PRO A 77 14.36 -17.13 37.21
C PRO A 77 14.59 -15.84 36.43
N LEU A 78 15.84 -15.35 36.37
CA LEU A 78 16.18 -14.16 35.59
C LEU A 78 15.98 -14.39 34.08
N LEU A 79 16.37 -15.56 33.59
CA LEU A 79 16.13 -15.94 32.19
C LEU A 79 14.63 -16.09 31.90
N ALA A 80 13.87 -16.69 32.81
CA ALA A 80 12.42 -16.82 32.67
C ALA A 80 11.72 -15.44 32.65
N GLU A 81 12.10 -14.52 33.52
CA GLU A 81 11.58 -13.15 33.52
C GLU A 81 11.93 -12.39 32.23
N LEU A 82 13.16 -12.55 31.73
CA LEU A 82 13.58 -11.95 30.47
C LEU A 82 12.81 -12.52 29.27
N GLN A 83 12.52 -13.82 29.26
CA GLN A 83 11.69 -14.44 28.23
C GLN A 83 10.26 -13.91 28.29
N GLN A 84 9.64 -13.86 29.47
CA GLN A 84 8.29 -13.32 29.65
C GLN A 84 8.20 -11.86 29.19
N ARG A 85 9.19 -11.03 29.52
CA ARG A 85 9.25 -9.63 29.03
C ARG A 85 9.37 -9.56 27.52
N LYS A 86 10.27 -10.35 26.93
CA LYS A 86 10.43 -10.39 25.47
C LYS A 86 9.16 -10.85 24.76
N ASP A 87 8.45 -11.83 25.31
CA ASP A 87 7.22 -12.34 24.69
C ASP A 87 6.06 -11.34 24.84
N ALA A 88 5.98 -10.66 25.99
CA ALA A 88 5.04 -9.55 26.18
C ALA A 88 5.36 -8.36 25.26
N GLU A 89 6.63 -7.97 25.15
CA GLU A 89 7.08 -6.89 24.27
C GLU A 89 6.81 -7.23 22.81
N LYS A 90 7.15 -8.44 22.34
CA LYS A 90 6.82 -8.91 20.98
C LYS A 90 5.32 -8.81 20.73
N SER A 91 4.49 -9.30 21.66
CA SER A 91 3.04 -9.21 21.52
C SER A 91 2.53 -7.76 21.45
N VAL A 92 3.14 -6.85 22.20
CA VAL A 92 2.82 -5.41 22.15
C VAL A 92 3.31 -4.80 20.83
N THR A 93 4.52 -5.10 20.37
CA THR A 93 5.04 -4.60 19.09
C THR A 93 4.22 -5.08 17.92
N ASP A 94 3.80 -6.34 17.92
CA ASP A 94 2.95 -6.91 16.85
C ASP A 94 1.60 -6.19 16.82
N ARG A 95 0.98 -5.98 17.99
CA ARG A 95 -0.28 -5.23 18.09
C ARG A 95 -0.12 -3.77 17.64
N LEU A 96 0.99 -3.12 17.97
CA LEU A 96 1.26 -1.74 17.53
C LEU A 96 1.51 -1.68 16.02
N ASN A 97 2.24 -2.64 15.46
CA ASN A 97 2.47 -2.74 14.02
C ASN A 97 1.16 -2.96 13.27
N ASP A 98 0.29 -3.84 13.76
CA ASP A 98 -1.05 -4.05 13.19
C ASP A 98 -1.89 -2.76 13.24
N GLN A 99 -1.83 -2.01 14.33
CA GLN A 99 -2.53 -0.74 14.46
C GLN A 99 -1.98 0.31 13.48
N LEU A 100 -0.66 0.42 13.36
CA LEU A 100 -0.02 1.33 12.40
C LEU A 100 -0.34 0.95 10.96
N ALA A 101 -0.31 -0.34 10.61
CA ALA A 101 -0.66 -0.82 9.29
C ALA A 101 -2.12 -0.47 8.93
N ARG A 102 -3.06 -0.72 9.84
CA ARG A 102 -4.48 -0.35 9.65
C ARG A 102 -4.67 1.15 9.55
N ALA A 103 -3.98 1.94 10.38
CA ALA A 103 -4.05 3.40 10.31
C ALA A 103 -3.52 3.92 8.97
N ASN A 104 -2.39 3.39 8.50
CA ASN A 104 -1.82 3.75 7.20
C ASN A 104 -2.76 3.39 6.05
N GLU A 105 -3.36 2.20 6.06
CA GLU A 105 -4.35 1.79 5.05
C GLU A 105 -5.59 2.69 5.05
N GLN A 106 -6.07 3.10 6.22
CA GLN A 106 -7.18 4.06 6.33
C GLN A 106 -6.80 5.43 5.78
N ILE A 107 -5.57 5.89 6.03
CA ILE A 107 -5.07 7.16 5.50
C ILE A 107 -4.95 7.09 3.97
N THR A 108 -4.37 6.03 3.42
CA THR A 108 -4.22 5.88 1.96
C THR A 108 -5.57 5.80 1.26
N THR A 109 -6.51 5.02 1.79
CA THR A 109 -7.87 4.91 1.23
C THR A 109 -8.63 6.23 1.30
N THR A 110 -8.48 6.99 2.39
CA THR A 110 -9.11 8.31 2.52
C THR A 110 -8.51 9.31 1.53
N ARG A 111 -7.19 9.33 1.37
CA ARG A 111 -6.50 10.18 0.38
C ARG A 111 -6.92 9.87 -1.05
N GLN A 112 -6.98 8.60 -1.42
CA GLN A 112 -7.46 8.17 -2.74
C GLN A 112 -8.91 8.60 -2.99
N ARG A 113 -9.80 8.48 -1.99
CA ARG A 113 -11.18 8.97 -2.08
C ARG A 113 -11.22 10.49 -2.26
N LEU A 114 -10.36 11.22 -1.56
CA LEU A 114 -10.28 12.67 -1.65
C LEU A 114 -9.86 13.11 -3.07
N VAL A 115 -8.79 12.53 -3.61
CA VAL A 115 -8.36 12.80 -4.99
C VAL A 115 -9.46 12.44 -5.98
N ARG A 116 -10.09 11.27 -5.83
CA ARG A 116 -11.23 10.88 -6.68
C ARG A 116 -12.32 11.95 -6.67
N THR A 117 -12.74 12.42 -5.49
CA THR A 117 -13.78 13.45 -5.39
C THR A 117 -13.33 14.79 -5.95
N GLN A 118 -12.05 15.14 -5.81
CA GLN A 118 -11.50 16.37 -6.37
C GLN A 118 -11.48 16.33 -7.90
N VAL A 119 -10.99 15.23 -8.48
CA VAL A 119 -11.01 14.99 -9.93
C VAL A 119 -12.44 15.02 -10.45
N GLN A 120 -13.38 14.36 -9.76
CA GLN A 120 -14.79 14.39 -10.12
C GLN A 120 -15.35 15.82 -10.09
N ALA A 121 -15.08 16.59 -9.02
CA ALA A 121 -15.55 17.96 -8.88
C ALA A 121 -15.02 18.88 -9.99
N LEU A 122 -13.75 18.74 -10.36
CA LEU A 122 -13.14 19.49 -11.45
C LEU A 122 -13.65 19.03 -12.82
N ALA A 123 -13.89 17.72 -13.00
CA ALA A 123 -14.41 17.18 -14.25
C ALA A 123 -15.87 17.60 -14.51
N MET A 124 -16.68 17.82 -13.47
CA MET A 124 -18.10 18.22 -13.60
C MET A 124 -18.32 19.49 -14.43
N THR A 125 -17.31 20.37 -14.54
CA THR A 125 -17.42 21.61 -15.33
C THR A 125 -17.26 21.38 -16.83
N GLY A 126 -16.43 20.42 -17.24
CA GLY A 126 -16.04 20.21 -18.64
C GLY A 126 -16.50 18.90 -19.26
N PHE A 127 -16.70 17.85 -18.46
CA PHE A 127 -17.01 16.50 -18.93
C PHE A 127 -18.51 16.23 -18.97
N ALA A 128 -18.93 15.40 -19.93
CA ALA A 128 -20.28 14.86 -19.99
C ALA A 128 -20.53 13.86 -18.86
N ASP A 129 -19.56 12.98 -18.60
CA ASP A 129 -19.50 12.07 -17.45
C ASP A 129 -18.20 12.29 -16.67
N PRO A 130 -18.26 12.76 -15.42
CA PRO A 130 -17.06 12.97 -14.62
C PRO A 130 -16.38 11.67 -14.16
N GLU A 131 -17.08 10.52 -14.17
CA GLU A 131 -16.47 9.22 -13.81
C GLU A 131 -15.50 8.71 -14.89
N ASP A 132 -15.73 9.06 -16.16
CA ASP A 132 -14.81 8.74 -17.26
C ASP A 132 -13.44 9.38 -17.06
N ALA A 133 -13.41 10.61 -16.51
CA ALA A 133 -12.18 11.31 -16.19
C ALA A 133 -11.41 10.62 -15.06
N VAL A 134 -12.12 10.20 -14.00
CA VAL A 134 -11.53 9.46 -12.87
C VAL A 134 -10.91 8.15 -13.33
N GLY A 135 -11.56 7.42 -14.25
CA GLY A 135 -11.06 6.15 -14.76
C GLY A 135 -9.87 6.28 -15.72
N ALA A 136 -9.61 7.46 -16.27
CA ALA A 136 -8.57 7.68 -17.27
C ALA A 136 -7.28 8.32 -16.73
N LEU A 137 -7.32 8.85 -15.50
CA LEU A 137 -6.19 9.49 -14.83
C LEU A 137 -5.60 8.59 -13.74
N ASP A 138 -4.30 8.75 -13.48
CA ASP A 138 -3.64 8.08 -12.35
C ASP A 138 -3.78 8.91 -11.07
N LEU A 139 -4.77 8.56 -10.25
CA LEU A 139 -5.09 9.28 -9.01
C LEU A 139 -3.93 9.32 -8.00
N GLY A 140 -3.00 8.35 -8.04
CA GLY A 140 -1.87 8.31 -7.13
C GLY A 140 -0.83 9.39 -7.42
N SER A 141 -0.69 9.78 -8.70
CA SER A 141 0.32 10.75 -9.16
C SER A 141 0.09 12.17 -8.65
N TYR A 142 -1.14 12.51 -8.28
CA TYR A 142 -1.52 13.86 -7.81
C TYR A 142 -1.34 14.05 -6.30
N ILE A 143 -0.92 13.03 -5.56
CA ILE A 143 -0.71 13.11 -4.11
C ILE A 143 0.78 13.37 -3.87
N GLY A 144 1.10 14.54 -3.31
CA GLY A 144 2.46 14.90 -2.92
C GLY A 144 2.95 14.11 -1.70
N SER A 145 4.25 14.24 -1.39
CA SER A 145 4.88 13.61 -0.22
C SER A 145 4.20 13.98 1.10
N ASP A 146 3.70 15.21 1.20
CA ASP A 146 3.04 15.74 2.39
C ASP A 146 1.55 15.32 2.47
N GLY A 147 1.04 14.68 1.42
CA GLY A 147 -0.37 14.30 1.29
C GLY A 147 -1.27 15.37 0.68
N ASP A 148 -0.68 16.50 0.27
CA ASP A 148 -1.37 17.55 -0.47
C ASP A 148 -1.71 17.10 -1.89
N ILE A 149 -2.82 17.61 -2.42
CA ILE A 149 -3.30 17.28 -3.77
C ILE A 149 -2.92 18.41 -4.72
N ASP A 150 -2.23 18.05 -5.81
CA ASP A 150 -1.90 19.00 -6.86
C ASP A 150 -3.10 19.25 -7.77
N GLU A 151 -3.94 20.21 -7.39
CA GLU A 151 -5.10 20.61 -8.19
C GLU A 151 -4.72 21.19 -9.56
N ALA A 152 -3.54 21.80 -9.69
CA ALA A 152 -3.10 22.41 -10.93
C ALA A 152 -2.73 21.33 -11.95
N ALA A 153 -2.01 20.30 -11.53
CA ALA A 153 -1.72 19.12 -12.35
C ALA A 153 -3.01 18.41 -12.78
N ILE A 154 -3.98 18.22 -11.87
CA ILE A 154 -5.28 17.61 -12.21
C ILE A 154 -5.98 18.41 -13.32
N LYS A 155 -6.04 19.75 -13.21
CA LYS A 155 -6.69 20.58 -14.23
C LYS A 155 -6.00 20.47 -15.58
N ALA A 156 -4.67 20.55 -15.60
CA ALA A 156 -3.88 20.44 -16.82
C ALA A 156 -4.11 19.09 -17.53
N ASP A 157 -4.12 17.99 -16.77
CA ASP A 157 -4.36 16.66 -17.32
C ASP A 157 -5.81 16.47 -17.78
N LEU A 158 -6.79 17.03 -17.07
CA LEU A 158 -8.19 17.03 -17.50
C LEU A 158 -8.38 17.76 -18.83
N ASP A 159 -7.74 18.93 -18.98
CA ASP A 159 -7.78 19.71 -20.23
C ASP A 159 -7.12 18.94 -21.38
N ALA A 160 -5.92 18.40 -21.16
CA ALA A 160 -5.22 17.56 -22.14
C ALA A 160 -6.04 16.31 -22.53
N LEU A 161 -6.82 15.78 -21.59
CA LEU A 161 -7.66 14.62 -21.81
C LEU A 161 -8.90 14.96 -22.67
N LEU A 162 -9.49 16.15 -22.50
CA LEU A 162 -10.55 16.65 -23.38
C LEU A 162 -10.04 16.92 -24.79
N GLU A 163 -8.81 17.44 -24.95
CA GLU A 163 -8.19 17.62 -26.26
C GLU A 163 -8.01 16.28 -26.99
N ARG A 164 -7.57 15.25 -26.26
CA ARG A 164 -7.40 13.89 -26.81
C ARG A 164 -8.75 13.19 -27.07
N LYS A 165 -9.76 13.45 -26.24
CA LYS A 165 -11.08 12.80 -26.27
C LYS A 165 -12.20 13.85 -26.30
N PRO A 166 -12.40 14.54 -27.43
CA PRO A 166 -13.36 15.64 -27.51
C PRO A 166 -14.82 15.20 -27.34
N HIS A 167 -15.13 13.91 -27.56
CA HIS A 167 -16.46 13.35 -27.34
C HIS A 167 -16.83 13.18 -25.86
N TRP A 168 -15.86 13.29 -24.95
CA TRP A 168 -16.10 13.30 -23.50
C TRP A 168 -16.46 14.70 -23.00
N ALA A 169 -16.21 15.74 -23.80
CA ALA A 169 -16.60 17.09 -23.46
C ALA A 169 -18.12 17.19 -23.36
N LYS A 170 -18.57 17.92 -22.35
CA LYS A 170 -19.97 18.26 -22.20
C LYS A 170 -20.44 19.01 -23.44
N SER A 171 -21.48 18.51 -24.10
CA SER A 171 -22.12 19.26 -25.16
C SER A 171 -22.60 20.58 -24.56
N GLN A 172 -22.05 21.70 -25.03
CA GLN A 172 -22.55 23.04 -24.72
C GLN A 172 -24.08 22.99 -24.87
N PRO A 173 -24.86 23.31 -23.82
CA PRO A 173 -26.30 23.37 -23.97
C PRO A 173 -26.56 24.45 -25.02
N LEU A 174 -27.07 24.02 -26.17
CA LEU A 174 -27.59 24.92 -27.20
C LEU A 174 -28.75 25.70 -26.56
N GLU A 175 -28.45 26.87 -26.01
CA GLU A 175 -29.36 27.91 -25.50
C GLU A 175 -30.79 27.42 -25.13
N GLY A 176 -30.93 26.92 -23.90
CA GLY A 176 -32.22 26.80 -23.22
C GLY A 176 -33.25 25.85 -23.82
N PRO A 177 -34.43 25.70 -23.16
CA PRO A 177 -35.55 24.98 -23.75
C PRO A 177 -35.90 25.67 -25.07
N ARG A 178 -35.79 24.96 -26.19
CA ARG A 178 -36.34 25.43 -27.47
C ARG A 178 -37.81 25.72 -27.23
N ARG A 179 -38.14 26.99 -27.01
CA ARG A 179 -39.54 27.40 -26.89
C ARG A 179 -40.17 26.97 -28.21
N PRO A 180 -41.24 26.15 -28.19
CA PRO A 180 -41.97 25.88 -29.41
C PRO A 180 -42.35 27.24 -29.97
N ALA A 181 -41.89 27.54 -31.19
CA ALA A 181 -42.22 28.80 -31.84
C ALA A 181 -43.74 28.89 -31.87
N PRO A 182 -44.36 29.95 -31.31
CA PRO A 182 -45.80 30.08 -31.31
C PRO A 182 -46.28 30.09 -32.76
N ASP A 183 -47.03 29.05 -33.13
CA ASP A 183 -47.62 28.93 -34.46
C ASP A 183 -48.66 30.05 -34.63
N ARG A 184 -48.34 31.00 -35.52
CA ARG A 184 -49.19 32.18 -35.80
C ARG A 184 -50.56 31.78 -36.36
N THR A 185 -50.68 30.57 -36.91
CA THR A 185 -51.94 30.03 -37.42
C THR A 185 -52.87 29.52 -36.32
N GLN A 186 -52.36 29.23 -35.11
CA GLN A 186 -53.18 28.74 -34.00
C GLN A 186 -53.72 29.84 -33.08
N ALA A 187 -53.11 31.03 -33.04
CA ALA A 187 -53.52 32.11 -32.13
C ALA A 187 -54.27 33.28 -32.79
N SER A 188 -54.54 33.23 -34.10
CA SER A 188 -55.18 34.34 -34.84
C SER A 188 -56.67 34.57 -34.49
N GLY A 189 -57.26 33.77 -33.58
CA GLY A 189 -58.66 33.91 -33.15
C GLY A 189 -58.90 34.59 -31.79
N ALA A 190 -57.88 34.70 -30.93
CA ALA A 190 -58.11 34.99 -29.50
C ALA A 190 -57.99 36.47 -29.08
N ASN A 191 -57.44 37.35 -29.93
CA ASN A 191 -57.28 38.78 -29.63
C ASN A 191 -58.35 39.67 -30.28
N LYS A 192 -59.61 39.25 -30.27
CA LYS A 192 -60.70 40.23 -30.33
C LYS A 192 -60.86 40.78 -28.92
N GLN A 193 -60.38 42.01 -28.69
CA GLN A 193 -60.67 42.81 -27.52
C GLN A 193 -62.20 42.92 -27.35
N ARG A 194 -62.81 41.94 -26.67
CA ARG A 194 -64.15 42.05 -26.11
C ARG A 194 -64.00 42.82 -24.80
N THR A 195 -63.84 44.13 -24.91
CA THR A 195 -64.23 45.02 -23.81
C THR A 195 -65.72 45.30 -24.01
N LEU A 196 -66.58 44.33 -23.67
CA LEU A 196 -68.01 44.63 -23.54
C LEU A 196 -68.14 45.46 -22.28
N ASN A 197 -68.59 46.71 -22.45
CA ASN A 197 -69.04 47.50 -21.33
C ASN A 197 -70.29 46.79 -20.78
N PRO A 198 -70.38 46.44 -19.48
CA PRO A 198 -71.53 45.68 -18.95
C PRO A 198 -72.88 46.38 -19.15
N ALA A 199 -72.86 47.72 -19.34
CA ALA A 199 -74.03 48.49 -19.73
C ALA A 199 -74.61 48.08 -21.11
N ASP A 200 -73.75 47.71 -22.07
CA ASP A 200 -74.16 47.34 -23.42
C ASP A 200 -74.79 45.94 -23.45
N GLU A 201 -74.32 45.02 -22.61
CA GLU A 201 -74.93 43.70 -22.43
C GLU A 201 -76.32 43.81 -21.81
N PHE A 202 -76.46 44.64 -20.77
CA PHE A 202 -77.75 44.86 -20.11
C PHE A 202 -78.76 45.55 -21.05
N ALA A 203 -78.32 46.55 -21.82
CA ALA A 203 -79.17 47.21 -22.82
C ALA A 203 -79.66 46.23 -23.90
N GLY A 204 -78.78 45.37 -24.41
CA GLY A 204 -79.14 44.32 -25.36
C GLY A 204 -80.14 43.31 -24.79
N PHE A 205 -79.97 42.91 -23.53
CA PHE A 205 -80.88 42.00 -22.84
C PHE A 205 -82.29 42.61 -22.66
N ILE A 206 -82.39 43.87 -22.25
CA ILE A 206 -83.67 44.56 -22.09
C ILE A 206 -84.37 44.73 -23.44
N GLN A 207 -83.66 45.14 -24.49
CA GLN A 207 -84.23 45.29 -25.83
C GLN A 207 -84.74 43.96 -26.41
N ALA A 208 -84.08 42.84 -26.11
CA ALA A 208 -84.52 41.52 -26.57
C ALA A 208 -85.82 41.04 -25.90
N ARG A 209 -86.12 41.52 -24.69
CA ARG A 209 -87.33 41.15 -23.93
C ARG A 209 -88.56 42.03 -24.21
N LEU A 210 -88.36 43.15 -24.91
CA LEU A 210 -89.41 44.13 -25.24
C LEU A 210 -89.95 44.00 -26.67
N LYS A 211 -89.58 42.93 -27.39
CA LYS A 211 -90.17 42.54 -28.67
C LYS A 211 -91.18 41.42 -28.51
#